data_AF-A0A947ADJ2-F1
#
_entry.id   AF-A0A947ADJ2-F1
#
_cell.length_a   1.000
_cell.length_b   1.000
_cell.length_c   1.000
_cell.angle_alpha   90.00
_cell.angle_beta   90.00
_cell.angle_gamma   90.00
#
_symmetry.space_group_name_H-M   'P 1'
#
loop_
_entity.id
_entity.type
_entity.pdbx_description
1 polymer ?
#
loop_
_entity_poly.entity_id
_entity_poly.type
_entity_poly.pdbx_seq_one_letter_code
_entity_poly.pdbx_strand_id
1 'polypeptide(L)' 'MTRDEIMKIIEEENIHFFRLQFVDIFGFMKNVAIPRSQIEKALDGKIMFDGSSIDGFVRIDESDMYLKPDYDTFVVLP' A
#
# COMPACT_ATOMS: atom_id res chain seq x y z
N MET A 1 3.94 -3.35 14.79
CA MET A 1 4.53 -4.57 14.18
C MET A 1 5.85 -4.23 13.51
N THR A 2 6.75 -5.20 13.39
CA THR A 2 7.99 -5.05 12.60
C THR A 2 7.81 -5.59 11.18
N ARG A 3 8.66 -5.15 10.24
CA ARG A 3 8.72 -5.67 8.87
C ARG A 3 8.85 -7.20 8.86
N ASP A 4 9.71 -7.74 9.73
CA ASP A 4 10.01 -9.17 9.78
C ASP A 4 8.84 -9.99 10.35
N GLU A 5 8.12 -9.45 11.34
CA GLU A 5 6.87 -10.06 11.84
C GLU A 5 5.80 -10.14 10.75
N ILE A 6 5.61 -9.07 9.98
CA ILE A 6 4.66 -9.07 8.85
C ILE A 6 5.06 -10.11 7.80
N MET A 7 6.33 -10.15 7.42
CA MET A 7 6.83 -11.14 6.45
C MET A 7 6.63 -12.57 6.95
N LYS A 8 6.81 -12.83 8.25
CA LYS A 8 6.58 -14.14 8.84
C LYS A 8 5.10 -14.55 8.72
N ILE A 9 4.16 -13.65 9.06
CA ILE A 9 2.72 -13.94 8.95
C ILE A 9 2.33 -14.23 7.50
N ILE A 10 2.88 -13.48 6.54
CA ILE A 10 2.62 -13.68 5.12
C ILE A 10 2.99 -15.09 4.65
N GLU A 11 4.14 -15.60 5.11
CA GLU A 11 4.59 -16.96 4.78
C GLU A 11 3.76 -18.02 5.53
N GLU A 12 3.48 -17.82 6.82
CA GLU A 12 2.72 -18.78 7.64
C GLU A 12 1.28 -18.95 7.17
N GLU A 13 0.65 -17.87 6.72
CA GLU A 13 -0.75 -17.88 6.23
C GLU A 13 -0.86 -18.03 4.71
N ASN A 14 0.27 -18.20 4.00
CA ASN A 14 0.33 -18.36 2.54
C ASN A 14 -0.43 -17.26 1.76
N ILE A 15 -0.18 -15.99 2.12
CA ILE A 15 -0.87 -14.83 1.54
C ILE A 15 -0.22 -14.42 0.21
N HIS A 16 -1.03 -14.31 -0.84
CA HIS A 16 -0.53 -13.99 -2.19
C HIS A 16 -0.91 -12.59 -2.71
N PHE A 17 -1.89 -11.93 -2.08
CA PHE A 17 -2.42 -10.63 -2.53
C PHE A 17 -2.51 -9.64 -1.37
N PHE A 18 -2.16 -8.39 -1.66
CA PHE A 18 -2.09 -7.33 -0.67
C PHE A 18 -2.82 -6.09 -1.18
N ARG A 19 -3.39 -5.31 -0.27
CA ARG A 19 -3.99 -4.01 -0.58
C ARG A 19 -3.35 -2.94 0.28
N LEU A 20 -2.73 -1.96 -0.35
CA LEU A 20 -2.35 -0.71 0.31
C LEU A 20 -3.54 0.23 0.24
N GLN A 21 -4.10 0.57 1.41
CA GLN A 21 -5.30 1.41 1.51
C GLN A 21 -4.92 2.80 2.00
N PHE A 22 -5.60 3.81 1.47
CA PHE A 22 -5.46 5.20 1.91
C PHE A 22 -6.77 5.95 1.65
N VAL A 23 -6.86 7.17 2.15
CA VAL A 23 -8.02 8.04 2.02
C VAL A 23 -7.61 9.28 1.23
N ASP A 24 -8.39 9.66 0.23
CA ASP A 24 -8.15 10.90 -0.51
C ASP A 24 -8.67 12.14 0.26
N ILE A 25 -8.44 13.33 -0.28
CA ILE A 25 -8.85 14.58 0.37
C ILE A 25 -10.37 14.73 0.54
N PHE A 26 -11.17 13.97 -0.21
CA PHE A 26 -12.63 13.99 -0.13
C PHE A 26 -13.18 12.94 0.84
N GLY A 27 -12.29 12.17 1.48
CA GLY A 27 -12.67 11.12 2.42
C GLY A 27 -13.00 9.78 1.76
N PHE A 28 -12.77 9.61 0.46
CA PHE A 28 -13.01 8.33 -0.19
C PHE A 28 -11.85 7.38 0.05
N MET A 29 -12.19 6.15 0.44
CA MET A 29 -11.23 5.07 0.53
C MET A 29 -10.76 4.65 -0.87
N LYS A 30 -9.46 4.65 -1.06
CA LYS A 30 -8.77 4.16 -2.25
C LYS A 30 -7.85 3.01 -1.86
N ASN A 31 -7.51 2.16 -2.82
CA ASN A 31 -6.54 1.10 -2.59
C ASN A 31 -5.77 0.73 -3.85
N VAL A 32 -4.55 0.24 -3.65
CA VAL A 32 -3.71 -0.36 -4.69
C VAL A 32 -3.51 -1.84 -4.34
N ALA A 33 -3.93 -2.72 -5.24
CA ALA A 33 -3.70 -4.15 -5.11
C ALA A 33 -2.32 -4.51 -5.67
N ILE A 34 -1.53 -5.27 -4.91
CA ILE A 34 -0.20 -5.72 -5.33
C ILE A 34 -0.04 -7.23 -5.10
N PRO A 35 0.70 -7.93 -5.99
CA PRO A 35 1.01 -9.34 -5.81
C PRO A 35 2.13 -9.55 -4.78
N ARG A 36 2.28 -10.78 -4.27
CA ARG A 36 3.37 -11.19 -3.36
C ARG A 36 4.77 -10.83 -3.84
N SER A 37 5.01 -10.79 -5.15
CA SER A 37 6.31 -10.39 -5.71
C SER A 37 6.68 -8.93 -5.44
N GLN A 38 5.72 -8.08 -5.06
CA GLN A 38 5.92 -6.66 -4.78
C GLN A 38 5.84 -6.31 -3.29
N ILE A 39 5.53 -7.25 -2.40
CA ILE A 39 5.28 -6.94 -0.98
C ILE A 39 6.51 -6.39 -0.26
N GLU A 40 7.70 -6.92 -0.55
CA GLU A 40 8.94 -6.41 0.07
C GLU A 40 9.19 -4.96 -0.33
N LYS A 41 8.98 -4.64 -1.61
CA LYS A 41 9.05 -3.27 -2.12
C LYS A 41 7.98 -2.37 -1.49
N ALA A 42 6.80 -2.92 -1.20
CA ALA A 42 5.72 -2.21 -0.52
C ALA A 42 6.04 -1.91 0.93
N LEU A 43 6.53 -2.88 1.69
CA LEU A 43 6.94 -2.68 3.08
C LEU A 43 8.09 -1.67 3.17
N ASP A 44 8.96 -1.59 2.17
CA ASP A 44 10.02 -0.58 2.08
C ASP A 44 9.52 0.82 1.66
N GLY A 45 8.22 0.99 1.42
CA GLY A 45 7.60 2.26 1.02
C GLY A 45 7.92 2.71 -0.39
N LYS A 46 8.28 1.77 -1.28
CA LYS A 46 8.73 2.04 -2.66
C LYS A 46 7.65 1.78 -3.71
N ILE A 47 6.40 1.57 -3.31
CA ILE A 47 5.31 1.42 -4.26
C ILE A 47 4.91 2.80 -4.75
N MET A 48 5.05 2.99 -6.06
CA MET A 48 4.60 4.20 -6.73
C MET A 48 3.18 4.01 -7.26
N PHE A 49 2.40 5.07 -7.22
CA PHE A 49 1.12 5.14 -7.89
C PHE A 49 0.94 6.52 -8.51
N ASP A 50 0.09 6.59 -9.53
CA ASP A 50 -0.22 7.83 -10.22
C ASP A 50 -1.22 8.66 -9.40
N GLY A 51 -0.69 9.71 -8.76
CA GLY A 51 -1.44 10.69 -7.98
C GLY A 51 -2.39 11.55 -8.82
N SER A 52 -2.26 11.57 -10.15
CA SER A 52 -3.21 12.24 -11.03
C SER A 52 -4.60 11.58 -11.02
N SER A 53 -4.65 10.30 -10.64
CA SER A 53 -5.91 9.55 -10.50
C SER A 53 -6.64 9.83 -9.17
N ILE A 54 -6.10 10.71 -8.32
CA ILE A 54 -6.75 11.19 -7.10
C ILE A 54 -7.14 12.65 -7.29
N ASP A 55 -8.44 12.92 -7.33
CA ASP A 55 -8.95 14.28 -7.43
C ASP A 55 -8.43 15.13 -6.25
N GLY A 56 -7.73 16.22 -6.58
CA GLY A 56 -7.28 17.26 -5.66
C GLY A 56 -5.98 17.02 -4.90
N PHE A 57 -5.21 15.96 -5.20
CA PHE A 57 -3.91 15.75 -4.55
C PHE A 57 -2.74 16.52 -5.22
N VAL A 58 -2.78 16.90 -6.52
CA VAL A 58 -1.76 17.79 -7.14
C VAL A 58 -2.22 18.45 -8.45
N ARG A 59 -1.64 19.62 -8.79
CA ARG A 59 -1.76 20.28 -10.10
C ARG A 59 -0.76 19.66 -11.09
N ILE A 60 -1.22 18.75 -11.95
CA ILE A 60 -0.75 18.44 -13.33
C ILE A 60 0.74 18.05 -13.57
N ASP A 61 1.72 18.37 -12.71
CA ASP A 61 3.17 18.30 -13.08
C ASP A 61 4.08 17.40 -12.22
N GLU A 62 3.58 16.78 -11.15
CA GLU A 62 4.35 15.77 -10.36
C GLU A 62 3.41 14.64 -9.93
N SER A 63 3.13 13.72 -10.85
CA SER A 63 2.12 12.66 -10.70
C SER A 63 2.60 11.42 -9.94
N ASP A 64 3.90 11.25 -9.72
CA ASP A 64 4.42 10.03 -9.11
C ASP A 64 4.47 10.16 -7.57
N MET A 65 3.59 9.44 -6.88
CA MET A 65 3.54 9.40 -5.42
C MET A 65 3.97 8.04 -4.87
N TYR A 66 4.61 8.04 -3.70
CA TYR A 66 4.97 6.84 -2.98
C TYR A 66 3.94 6.50 -1.89
N LEU A 67 3.55 5.24 -1.81
CA LEU A 67 2.82 4.69 -0.67
C LEU A 67 3.81 4.07 0.31
N LYS A 68 3.88 4.67 1.49
CA LYS A 68 4.56 4.11 2.66
C LYS A 68 3.53 3.48 3.59
N PRO A 69 3.48 2.14 3.73
CA PRO A 69 2.54 1.49 4.61
C PRO A 69 2.86 1.77 6.08
N ASP A 70 1.81 1.89 6.89
CA ASP A 70 1.91 1.82 8.34
C ASP A 70 1.77 0.37 8.79
N TYR A 71 2.82 -0.16 9.43
CA TYR A 71 2.86 -1.55 9.88
C TYR A 71 1.86 -1.86 10.98
N ASP A 72 1.44 -0.86 11.76
CA ASP A 72 0.46 -1.06 12.84
C ASP A 72 -0.97 -1.20 12.31
N THR A 73 -1.19 -0.92 11.02
CA THR A 73 -2.47 -1.11 10.31
C THR A 73 -2.58 -2.44 9.55
N PHE A 74 -1.56 -3.31 9.66
CA PHE A 74 -1.58 -4.60 8.98
C PHE A 74 -2.70 -5.49 9.52
N VAL A 75 -3.51 -6.02 8.61
CA VAL A 75 -4.62 -6.93 8.92
C VAL A 75 -4.76 -7.97 7.82
N VAL A 76 -4.95 -9.23 8.22
CA VAL A 76 -5.32 -10.29 7.29
C VAL A 76 -6.84 -10.30 7.17
N LEU A 77 -7.34 -10.29 5.93
CA LEU A 77 -8.76 -10.37 5.65
C LEU A 77 -9.17 -11.85 5.49
N PRO A 78 -10.33 -12.26 6.03
CA PRO A 78 -10.84 -13.63 5.95
C PRO A 78 -11.24 -14.06 4.53
#